data_AF-A0A2D6SV33-F1
#
_entry.id   AF-A0A2D6SV33-F1
#
_cell.length_a   1.000
_cell.length_b   1.000
_cell.length_c   1.000
_cell.angle_alpha   90.00
_cell.angle_beta   90.00
_cell.angle_gamma   90.00
#
_symmetry.space_group_name_H-M   'P 1'
#
loop_
_entity.id
_entity.type
_entity.pdbx_description
1 polymer ?
#
loop_
_entity_poly.entity_id
_entity_poly.type
_entity_poly.pdbx_seq_one_letter_code
_entity_poly.pdbx_strand_id
1 'polypeptide(L)'
;PSAGPAQPPTPAASKEPAEDPEKKAFSLADLIEQVEPSVVRINTKDSRGGGTGSGFVVDKDGTVVTNHHVIAGAASATVEFADGFKTPVLGYTNLVTTKDIAILKIKCDPSKLHPLPLAEKLPRKGESVVACGAPYGLSFSFSEGIVSAIRGKKELATFQIKHEGTWIQTTTPISSGNSGGPLINMKGEVVAANTLVLTIGQNLNFSVSSMDISEAIAKQKTPIAKLIPAKTRIAGSRRRPGNVDETKSERGRRLLGQIDELSLVMLAFNSDPIAGVDAADHVHSIIEKNITKLGGIPLKSNADTAMYVFMELDRAGTGSRKELILGSYVLVRDKNEDGPMQVVKVWEGRERLGNYSPAQVRKTHRLPSSVVKRVLEYLKKFREQHEAAAKELKEEGDSKSE
;
A
#
# COMPACT_ATOMS: atom_id res chain seq x y z
N PRO A 1 -14.80 27.84 -71.27
CA PRO A 1 -13.86 28.27 -70.22
C PRO A 1 -14.43 27.95 -68.84
N SER A 2 -13.70 27.10 -68.11
CA SER A 2 -14.05 26.41 -66.86
C SER A 2 -14.46 27.34 -65.71
N ALA A 3 -15.64 27.13 -65.13
CA ALA A 3 -16.05 27.70 -63.85
C ALA A 3 -15.41 26.88 -62.71
N GLY A 4 -14.43 27.46 -62.02
CA GLY A 4 -13.83 26.88 -60.81
C GLY A 4 -14.79 27.00 -59.61
N PRO A 5 -14.74 26.07 -58.64
CA PRO A 5 -15.63 26.09 -57.48
C PRO A 5 -15.28 27.25 -56.52
N ALA A 6 -16.31 27.95 -56.06
CA ALA A 6 -16.20 29.01 -55.07
C ALA A 6 -15.73 28.46 -53.70
N GLN A 7 -14.76 29.13 -53.08
CA GLN A 7 -14.34 28.85 -51.71
C GLN A 7 -15.48 29.17 -50.72
N PRO A 8 -15.71 28.33 -49.70
CA PRO A 8 -16.64 28.66 -48.63
C PRO A 8 -16.09 29.80 -47.74
N PRO A 9 -16.95 30.64 -47.15
CA PRO A 9 -16.52 31.75 -46.32
C PRO A 9 -15.85 31.27 -45.02
N THR A 10 -14.76 31.94 -44.66
CA THR A 10 -14.04 31.76 -43.40
C THR A 10 -14.97 32.01 -42.20
N PRO A 11 -15.01 31.15 -41.16
CA PRO A 11 -15.78 31.43 -39.95
C PRO A 11 -15.22 32.66 -39.26
N ALA A 12 -16.09 33.62 -38.94
CA ALA A 12 -15.75 34.77 -38.12
C ALA A 12 -15.25 34.30 -36.75
N ALA A 13 -14.08 34.80 -36.33
CA ALA A 13 -13.54 34.55 -35.00
C ALA A 13 -14.54 35.08 -33.95
N SER A 14 -15.19 34.17 -33.23
CA SER A 14 -15.94 34.48 -32.02
C SER A 14 -14.95 34.99 -30.97
N LYS A 15 -15.02 36.27 -30.62
CA LYS A 15 -14.31 36.82 -29.46
C LYS A 15 -14.76 36.06 -28.22
N GLU A 16 -13.83 35.39 -27.54
CA GLU A 16 -14.02 34.95 -26.15
C GLU A 16 -14.38 36.18 -25.30
N PRO A 17 -15.32 36.06 -24.34
CA PRO A 17 -15.54 37.11 -23.36
C PRO A 17 -14.26 37.26 -22.52
N ALA A 18 -13.73 38.48 -22.45
CA ALA A 18 -12.58 38.79 -21.62
C ALA A 18 -12.90 38.48 -20.15
N GLU A 19 -12.06 37.66 -19.51
CA GLU A 19 -12.08 37.46 -18.06
C GLU A 19 -11.72 38.76 -17.33
N ASP A 20 -12.47 39.03 -16.28
CA ASP A 20 -12.35 40.19 -15.38
C ASP A 20 -11.02 40.14 -14.59
N PRO A 21 -10.11 41.12 -14.71
CA PRO A 21 -8.72 41.02 -14.24
C PRO A 21 -8.52 41.18 -12.71
N GLU A 22 -9.55 41.29 -11.88
CA GLU A 22 -9.41 41.73 -10.47
C GLU A 22 -9.71 40.70 -9.35
N LYS A 23 -9.82 39.39 -9.65
CA LYS A 23 -9.66 38.35 -8.61
C LYS A 23 -8.84 37.20 -9.16
N LYS A 24 -7.54 37.17 -8.84
CA LYS A 24 -6.73 35.96 -9.02
C LYS A 24 -7.37 34.85 -8.19
N ALA A 25 -8.15 33.99 -8.84
CA ALA A 25 -8.80 32.86 -8.17
C ALA A 25 -7.70 31.98 -7.60
N PHE A 26 -7.79 31.65 -6.31
CA PHE A 26 -6.82 30.78 -5.64
C PHE A 26 -6.81 29.43 -6.36
N SER A 27 -5.72 29.15 -7.06
CA SER A 27 -5.60 27.99 -7.94
C SER A 27 -5.15 26.75 -7.18
N LEU A 28 -5.28 25.58 -7.81
CA LEU A 28 -4.70 24.35 -7.27
C LEU A 28 -3.17 24.47 -7.11
N ALA A 29 -2.49 25.21 -7.99
CA ALA A 29 -1.06 25.46 -7.87
C ALA A 29 -0.73 26.29 -6.62
N ASP A 30 -1.48 27.37 -6.37
CA ASP A 30 -1.30 28.20 -5.17
C ASP A 30 -1.55 27.38 -3.89
N LEU A 31 -2.56 26.49 -3.91
CA LEU A 31 -2.81 25.55 -2.81
C LEU A 31 -1.61 24.61 -2.57
N ILE A 32 -1.06 24.03 -3.63
CA ILE A 32 0.07 23.11 -3.55
C ILE A 32 1.30 23.81 -2.96
N GLU A 33 1.64 25.00 -3.47
CA GLU A 33 2.76 25.80 -2.96
C GLU A 33 2.59 26.15 -1.47
N GLN A 34 1.36 26.44 -1.04
CA GLN A 34 1.05 26.72 0.35
C GLN A 34 1.24 25.50 1.26
N VAL A 35 0.82 24.31 0.83
CA VAL A 35 0.75 23.13 1.72
C VAL A 35 1.99 22.26 1.68
N GLU A 36 2.73 22.24 0.57
CA GLU A 36 3.91 21.39 0.37
C GLU A 36 4.95 21.49 1.50
N PRO A 37 5.31 22.69 2.02
CA PRO A 37 6.28 22.82 3.12
C PRO A 37 5.85 22.14 4.43
N SER A 38 4.57 21.81 4.55
CA SER A 38 3.97 21.19 5.73
C SER A 38 3.99 19.67 5.68
N VAL A 39 4.15 19.10 4.49
CA VAL A 39 4.13 17.65 4.25
C VAL A 39 5.54 17.11 4.36
N VAL A 40 5.66 15.92 4.96
CA VAL A 40 6.95 15.30 5.22
C VAL A 40 7.00 13.86 4.73
N ARG A 41 8.17 13.44 4.28
CA ARG A 41 8.51 12.04 4.07
C ARG A 41 9.01 11.44 5.37
N ILE A 42 8.50 10.27 5.73
CA ILE A 42 8.94 9.51 6.90
C ILE A 42 9.74 8.31 6.42
N ASN A 43 11.01 8.27 6.77
CA ASN A 43 11.91 7.16 6.49
C ASN A 43 12.11 6.37 7.80
N THR A 44 11.70 5.11 7.83
CA THR A 44 11.86 4.23 8.98
C THR A 44 13.03 3.27 8.76
N LYS A 45 13.63 2.82 9.86
CA LYS A 45 14.64 1.75 9.87
C LYS A 45 14.19 0.69 10.86
N ASP A 46 14.09 -0.55 10.41
CA ASP A 46 13.83 -1.71 11.24
C ASP A 46 14.99 -2.72 11.18
N SER A 47 14.82 -3.90 11.77
CA SER A 47 15.83 -4.96 11.80
C SER A 47 16.01 -5.71 10.47
N ARG A 48 15.15 -5.46 9.48
CA ARG A 48 15.07 -6.14 8.17
C ARG A 48 15.39 -5.21 6.99
N GLY A 49 15.35 -3.90 7.19
CA GLY A 49 15.55 -2.90 6.15
C GLY A 49 14.91 -1.55 6.54
N GLY A 50 14.76 -0.64 5.59
CA GLY A 50 14.01 0.61 5.81
C GLY A 50 12.61 0.55 5.23
N GLY A 51 11.72 1.41 5.71
CA GLY A 51 10.39 1.66 5.14
C GLY A 51 10.21 3.15 4.84
N THR A 52 9.22 3.48 4.01
CA THR A 52 8.88 4.87 3.67
C THR A 52 7.38 5.11 3.71
N GLY A 53 6.99 6.30 4.13
CA GLY A 53 5.62 6.80 4.10
C GLY A 53 5.63 8.32 4.14
N SER A 54 4.45 8.91 4.32
CA SER A 54 4.25 10.35 4.41
C SER A 54 3.66 10.74 5.76
N GLY A 55 3.74 12.02 6.09
CA GLY A 55 3.11 12.65 7.23
C GLY A 55 2.93 14.13 7.00
N PHE A 56 2.38 14.84 7.96
CA PHE A 56 2.27 16.30 7.91
C PHE A 56 2.35 16.91 9.30
N VAL A 57 2.87 18.14 9.36
CA VAL A 57 3.03 18.91 10.59
C VAL A 57 1.70 19.57 10.96
N VAL A 58 1.31 19.52 12.24
CA VAL A 58 0.05 20.10 12.74
C VAL A 58 0.22 21.20 13.78
N ASP A 59 1.44 21.42 14.29
CA ASP A 59 1.74 22.53 15.20
C ASP A 59 3.20 22.99 15.10
N LYS A 60 3.49 24.12 15.75
CA LYS A 60 4.84 24.71 15.86
C LYS A 60 5.73 24.01 16.89
N ASP A 61 5.19 23.05 17.64
CA ASP A 61 5.94 22.29 18.63
C ASP A 61 6.57 21.03 18.02
N GLY A 62 6.34 20.75 16.73
CA GLY A 62 6.91 19.60 16.04
C GLY A 62 6.06 18.33 16.17
N THR A 63 4.75 18.46 16.23
CA THR A 63 3.82 17.33 16.14
C THR A 63 3.57 16.97 14.68
N VAL A 64 3.75 15.69 14.36
CA VAL A 64 3.56 15.13 13.00
C VAL A 64 2.52 14.03 13.05
N VAL A 65 1.54 14.08 12.15
CA VAL A 65 0.55 13.02 11.96
C VAL A 65 1.01 12.10 10.83
N THR A 66 0.83 10.79 11.01
CA THR A 66 1.01 9.77 9.97
C THR A 66 0.15 8.55 10.28
N ASN A 67 0.23 7.50 9.46
CA ASN A 67 -0.37 6.22 9.79
C ASN A 67 0.47 5.40 10.76
N HIS A 68 -0.19 4.58 11.58
CA HIS A 68 0.51 3.68 12.50
C HIS A 68 1.34 2.63 11.75
N HIS A 69 0.82 2.06 10.65
CA HIS A 69 1.56 1.05 9.87
C HIS A 69 2.88 1.58 9.28
N VAL A 70 3.02 2.90 9.07
CA VAL A 70 4.27 3.52 8.57
C VAL A 70 5.40 3.37 9.58
N ILE A 71 5.09 3.48 10.87
CA ILE A 71 6.07 3.44 11.97
C ILE A 71 6.07 2.12 12.75
N ALA A 72 5.13 1.21 12.44
CA ALA A 72 4.97 -0.04 13.15
C ALA A 72 6.22 -0.91 13.01
N GLY A 73 6.82 -1.26 14.14
CA GLY A 73 8.02 -2.10 14.18
C GLY A 73 9.34 -1.38 13.86
N ALA A 74 9.30 -0.08 13.60
CA ALA A 74 10.50 0.73 13.35
C ALA A 74 11.35 0.87 14.61
N ALA A 75 12.66 0.67 14.47
CA ALA A 75 13.64 0.93 15.52
C ALA A 75 13.98 2.43 15.60
N SER A 76 13.99 3.12 14.47
CA SER A 76 14.13 4.58 14.38
C SER A 76 13.41 5.11 13.15
N ALA A 77 13.12 6.42 13.15
CA ALA A 77 12.55 7.10 12.01
C ALA A 77 13.15 8.52 11.85
N THR A 78 13.20 8.99 10.60
CA THR A 78 13.61 10.34 10.22
C THR A 78 12.51 10.97 9.39
N VAL A 79 12.17 12.22 9.72
CA VAL A 79 11.31 13.09 8.93
C VAL A 79 12.17 13.92 7.99
N GLU A 80 11.74 14.02 6.73
CA GLU A 80 12.37 14.80 5.67
C GLU A 80 11.35 15.73 5.02
N PHE A 81 11.65 17.02 4.95
CA PHE A 81 10.81 18.07 4.37
C PHE A 81 11.11 18.25 2.87
N ALA A 82 10.24 18.98 2.16
CA ALA A 82 10.38 19.28 0.74
C ALA A 82 11.69 20.00 0.37
N ASP A 83 12.20 20.84 1.26
CA ASP A 83 13.50 21.53 1.11
C ASP A 83 14.72 20.62 1.37
N GLY A 84 14.49 19.34 1.67
CA GLY A 84 15.53 18.35 2.00
C GLY A 84 15.98 18.37 3.46
N PHE A 85 15.44 19.26 4.30
CA PHE A 85 15.75 19.29 5.72
C PHE A 85 15.32 17.98 6.39
N LYS A 86 16.20 17.41 7.22
CA LYS A 86 15.99 16.13 7.91
C LYS A 86 16.08 16.29 9.42
N THR A 87 15.17 15.64 10.14
CA THR A 87 15.19 15.59 11.60
C THR A 87 14.75 14.22 12.13
N PRO A 88 15.36 13.69 13.19
CA PRO A 88 14.92 12.44 13.79
C PRO A 88 13.53 12.57 14.45
N VAL A 89 12.77 11.48 14.38
CA VAL A 89 11.57 11.29 15.20
C VAL A 89 12.02 10.91 16.62
N LEU A 90 11.59 11.68 17.60
CA LEU A 90 11.88 11.45 19.03
C LEU A 90 11.09 10.25 19.57
N GLY A 91 9.91 10.01 19.02
CA GLY A 91 8.99 8.97 19.41
C GLY A 91 7.56 9.32 19.01
N TYR A 92 6.59 8.74 19.71
CA TYR A 92 5.17 9.03 19.56
C TYR A 92 4.58 9.57 20.86
N THR A 93 3.58 10.44 20.73
CA THR A 93 2.75 10.93 21.83
C THR A 93 1.41 10.20 21.89
N ASN A 94 0.95 9.61 20.77
CA ASN A 94 -0.22 8.73 20.76
C ASN A 94 -0.17 7.74 19.58
N LEU A 95 -0.68 6.52 19.79
CA LEU A 95 -0.93 5.52 18.74
C LEU A 95 -2.37 5.03 18.86
N VAL A 96 -3.16 5.24 17.81
CA VAL A 96 -4.52 4.72 17.71
C VAL A 96 -4.51 3.61 16.68
N THR A 97 -3.99 2.45 17.09
CA THR A 97 -3.77 1.29 16.20
C THR A 97 -5.06 0.82 15.53
N THR A 98 -6.20 0.95 16.21
CA THR A 98 -7.51 0.60 15.64
C THR A 98 -7.91 1.51 14.49
N LYS A 99 -7.49 2.77 14.46
CA LYS A 99 -7.77 3.72 13.37
C LYS A 99 -6.58 3.93 12.43
N ASP A 100 -5.49 3.21 12.67
CA ASP A 100 -4.22 3.34 11.96
C ASP A 100 -3.63 4.76 11.98
N ILE A 101 -3.69 5.44 13.13
CA ILE A 101 -3.14 6.79 13.33
C ILE A 101 -1.93 6.72 14.28
N ALA A 102 -0.87 7.45 13.94
CA ALA A 102 0.25 7.74 14.83
C ALA A 102 0.49 9.25 14.92
N ILE A 103 0.65 9.73 16.16
CA ILE A 103 1.04 11.10 16.47
C ILE A 103 2.49 11.08 16.93
N LEU A 104 3.37 11.61 16.09
CA LEU A 104 4.82 11.61 16.28
C LEU A 104 5.30 12.96 16.82
N LYS A 105 6.47 12.93 17.46
CA LYS A 105 7.18 14.14 17.87
C LYS A 105 8.54 14.22 17.21
N ILE A 106 8.86 15.38 16.63
CA ILE A 106 10.17 15.72 16.09
C ILE A 106 10.78 16.90 16.85
N LYS A 107 12.10 17.07 16.76
CA LYS A 107 12.78 18.29 17.22
C LYS A 107 13.10 19.16 16.01
N CYS A 108 12.44 20.30 15.91
CA CYS A 108 12.65 21.25 14.83
C CYS A 108 12.51 22.68 15.35
N ASP A 109 13.16 23.63 14.69
CA ASP A 109 12.93 25.05 14.96
C ASP A 109 11.52 25.43 14.50
N PRO A 110 10.69 26.08 15.34
CA PRO A 110 9.35 26.52 14.95
C PRO A 110 9.28 27.35 13.67
N SER A 111 10.35 28.06 13.31
CA SER A 111 10.45 28.83 12.05
C SER A 111 10.46 27.95 10.79
N LYS A 112 10.87 26.67 10.90
CA LYS A 112 10.89 25.71 9.79
C LYS A 112 9.59 24.92 9.62
N LEU A 113 8.76 24.94 10.65
CA LEU A 113 7.51 24.17 10.67
C LEU A 113 6.40 24.98 10.02
N HIS A 114 5.66 24.37 9.11
CA HIS A 114 4.47 24.94 8.49
C HIS A 114 3.30 24.04 8.89
N PRO A 115 2.50 24.42 9.90
CA PRO A 115 1.39 23.57 10.35
C PRO A 115 0.20 23.63 9.40
N LEU A 116 -0.38 22.48 9.07
CA LEU A 116 -1.67 22.44 8.39
C LEU A 116 -2.82 22.49 9.39
N PRO A 117 -3.85 23.34 9.17
CA PRO A 117 -5.06 23.31 9.97
C PRO A 117 -5.85 22.03 9.68
N LEU A 118 -6.47 21.46 10.71
CA LEU A 118 -7.41 20.35 10.55
C LEU A 118 -8.82 20.90 10.35
N ALA A 119 -9.57 20.32 9.41
CA ALA A 119 -10.97 20.65 9.24
C ALA A 119 -11.78 20.20 10.46
N GLU A 120 -12.58 21.11 11.04
CA GLU A 120 -13.41 20.85 12.23
C GLU A 120 -14.64 19.98 11.94
N LYS A 121 -15.02 19.87 10.66
CA LYS A 121 -16.20 19.14 10.20
C LYS A 121 -15.83 18.17 9.11
N LEU A 122 -16.63 17.11 8.98
CA LEU A 122 -16.57 16.22 7.83
C LEU A 122 -16.81 17.00 6.52
N PRO A 123 -16.07 16.67 5.45
CA PRO A 123 -16.32 17.27 4.15
C PRO A 123 -17.64 16.77 3.56
N ARG A 124 -18.15 17.49 2.57
CA ARG A 124 -19.35 17.05 1.84
C ARG A 124 -18.98 16.11 0.71
N LYS A 125 -19.88 15.20 0.37
CA LYS A 125 -19.74 14.41 -0.88
C LYS A 125 -19.69 15.37 -2.07
N GLY A 126 -18.79 15.12 -3.01
CA GLY A 126 -18.52 15.97 -4.17
C GLY A 126 -17.58 17.15 -3.91
N GLU A 127 -17.13 17.38 -2.68
CA GLU A 127 -16.12 18.40 -2.39
C GLU A 127 -14.77 18.02 -2.99
N SER A 128 -14.12 18.96 -3.69
CA SER A 128 -12.79 18.79 -4.27
C SER A 128 -11.74 18.65 -3.17
N VAL A 129 -10.88 17.65 -3.33
CA VAL A 129 -9.81 17.33 -2.39
C VAL A 129 -8.54 16.96 -3.13
N VAL A 130 -7.41 17.19 -2.48
CA VAL A 130 -6.07 16.92 -3.00
C VAL A 130 -5.34 16.01 -2.03
N ALA A 131 -4.88 14.86 -2.50
CA ALA A 131 -4.01 13.97 -1.74
C ALA A 131 -2.55 14.35 -2.01
N CYS A 132 -1.77 14.49 -0.93
CA CYS A 132 -0.34 14.76 -0.99
C CYS A 132 0.47 13.63 -0.33
N GLY A 133 1.65 13.34 -0.88
CA GLY A 133 2.65 12.48 -0.25
C GLY A 133 3.97 12.43 -1.01
N ALA A 134 4.94 11.69 -0.50
CA ALA A 134 6.30 11.61 -1.03
C ALA A 134 6.71 10.15 -1.36
N PRO A 135 6.33 9.62 -2.54
CA PRO A 135 6.60 8.23 -2.90
C PRO A 135 8.08 7.95 -3.20
N TYR A 136 8.60 6.83 -2.66
CA TYR A 136 9.82 6.14 -3.13
C TYR A 136 11.05 6.98 -3.51
N GLY A 137 11.39 8.02 -2.74
CA GLY A 137 12.58 8.85 -3.02
C GLY A 137 12.37 9.93 -4.09
N LEU A 138 11.18 10.03 -4.67
CA LEU A 138 10.77 11.09 -5.60
C LEU A 138 10.34 12.35 -4.85
N SER A 139 10.18 13.45 -5.60
CA SER A 139 9.57 14.70 -5.11
C SER A 139 8.13 14.46 -4.63
N PHE A 140 7.63 15.36 -3.79
CA PHE A 140 6.25 15.34 -3.32
C PHE A 140 5.29 15.31 -4.52
N SER A 141 4.29 14.45 -4.44
CA SER A 141 3.30 14.20 -5.48
C SER A 141 1.93 14.63 -4.99
N PHE A 142 1.19 15.30 -5.87
CA PHE A 142 -0.16 15.78 -5.61
C PHE A 142 -1.12 15.13 -6.58
N SER A 143 -2.31 14.78 -6.09
CA SER A 143 -3.37 14.23 -6.93
C SER A 143 -4.72 14.78 -6.51
N GLU A 144 -5.47 15.28 -7.49
CA GLU A 144 -6.79 15.87 -7.28
C GLU A 144 -7.89 14.82 -7.44
N GLY A 145 -8.98 15.01 -6.72
CA GLY A 145 -10.19 14.22 -6.82
C GLY A 145 -11.32 14.84 -6.00
N ILE A 146 -12.33 14.03 -5.69
CA ILE A 146 -13.46 14.46 -4.85
C ILE A 146 -13.69 13.50 -3.70
N VAL A 147 -14.41 13.98 -2.68
CA VAL A 147 -14.99 13.11 -1.66
C VAL A 147 -16.15 12.31 -2.26
N SER A 148 -15.93 11.02 -2.47
CA SER A 148 -16.95 10.10 -3.00
C SER A 148 -18.00 9.76 -1.96
N ALA A 149 -17.57 9.45 -0.73
CA ALA A 149 -18.45 9.05 0.35
C ALA A 149 -17.79 9.19 1.72
N ILE A 150 -18.62 9.22 2.76
CA ILE A 150 -18.18 9.04 4.13
C ILE A 150 -18.72 7.70 4.60
N ARG A 151 -17.81 6.86 5.09
CA ARG A 151 -18.06 5.46 5.44
C ARG A 151 -17.75 5.23 6.91
N GLY A 152 -18.60 4.44 7.56
CA GLY A 152 -18.41 4.05 8.95
C GLY A 152 -17.90 2.62 9.09
N LYS A 153 -17.42 2.28 10.29
CA LYS A 153 -16.92 0.93 10.65
C LYS A 153 -17.82 -0.22 10.20
N LYS A 154 -19.15 -0.13 10.41
CA LYS A 154 -20.09 -1.22 10.08
C LYS A 154 -20.10 -1.58 8.60
N GLU A 155 -19.96 -0.59 7.74
CA GLU A 155 -19.96 -0.77 6.29
C GLU A 155 -18.61 -1.28 5.79
N LEU A 156 -17.50 -0.86 6.39
CA LEU A 156 -16.18 -1.37 6.02
C LEU A 156 -15.87 -2.76 6.62
N ALA A 157 -16.53 -3.12 7.72
CA ALA A 157 -16.41 -4.44 8.33
C ALA A 157 -16.89 -5.56 7.40
N THR A 158 -17.87 -5.30 6.51
CA THR A 158 -18.29 -6.28 5.49
C THR A 158 -17.21 -6.54 4.44
N PHE A 159 -16.20 -5.66 4.35
CA PHE A 159 -15.00 -5.81 3.53
C PHE A 159 -13.78 -6.23 4.36
N GLN A 160 -13.99 -6.71 5.59
CA GLN A 160 -12.95 -7.19 6.50
C GLN A 160 -11.89 -6.13 6.88
N ILE A 161 -12.14 -4.84 6.58
CA ILE A 161 -11.37 -3.73 7.15
C ILE A 161 -11.78 -3.63 8.62
N LYS A 162 -10.88 -4.08 9.50
CA LYS A 162 -11.10 -4.06 10.96
C LYS A 162 -10.82 -2.70 11.58
N HIS A 163 -10.38 -1.72 10.78
CA HIS A 163 -10.05 -0.41 11.30
C HIS A 163 -11.32 0.35 11.71
N GLU A 164 -11.26 0.91 12.91
CA GLU A 164 -12.27 1.78 13.47
C GLU A 164 -12.15 3.19 12.88
N GLY A 165 -13.12 4.05 13.16
CA GLY A 165 -13.09 5.46 12.74
C GLY A 165 -14.02 5.78 11.58
N THR A 166 -13.95 7.04 11.18
CA THR A 166 -14.72 7.62 10.09
C THR A 166 -13.83 7.73 8.87
N TRP A 167 -14.24 7.09 7.79
CA TRP A 167 -13.44 6.94 6.57
C TRP A 167 -13.98 7.83 5.47
N ILE A 168 -13.09 8.60 4.87
CA ILE A 168 -13.38 9.42 3.71
C ILE A 168 -12.97 8.62 2.49
N GLN A 169 -13.96 8.18 1.72
CA GLN A 169 -13.71 7.58 0.41
C GLN A 169 -13.48 8.71 -0.60
N THR A 170 -12.41 8.62 -1.38
CA THR A 170 -12.01 9.65 -2.34
C THR A 170 -11.66 9.06 -3.70
N THR A 171 -11.84 9.85 -4.76
CA THR A 171 -11.37 9.50 -6.11
C THR A 171 -9.92 9.88 -6.36
N THR A 172 -9.25 10.59 -5.42
CA THR A 172 -7.83 10.92 -5.53
C THR A 172 -7.01 9.64 -5.66
N PRO A 173 -6.13 9.50 -6.67
CA PRO A 173 -5.18 8.40 -6.73
C PRO A 173 -4.34 8.29 -5.45
N ILE A 174 -4.48 7.18 -4.72
CA ILE A 174 -3.63 6.85 -3.57
C ILE A 174 -2.76 5.65 -3.94
N SER A 175 -1.45 5.74 -3.68
CA SER A 175 -0.47 4.68 -3.93
C SER A 175 0.52 4.57 -2.77
N SER A 176 1.32 3.50 -2.74
CA SER A 176 2.36 3.32 -1.73
C SER A 176 3.31 4.52 -1.72
N GLY A 177 3.46 5.14 -0.56
CA GLY A 177 4.23 6.38 -0.39
C GLY A 177 3.37 7.58 0.02
N ASN A 178 2.10 7.64 -0.38
CA ASN A 178 1.17 8.67 0.08
C ASN A 178 0.51 8.31 1.42
N SER A 179 0.63 7.07 1.89
CA SER A 179 0.14 6.62 3.20
C SER A 179 0.71 7.48 4.33
N GLY A 180 -0.19 8.03 5.14
CA GLY A 180 0.06 8.96 6.24
C GLY A 180 0.09 10.44 5.81
N GLY A 181 0.15 10.73 4.52
CA GLY A 181 0.08 12.10 3.99
C GLY A 181 -1.33 12.68 4.05
N PRO A 182 -1.49 14.02 3.93
CA PRO A 182 -2.77 14.67 4.11
C PRO A 182 -3.66 14.55 2.85
N LEU A 183 -4.96 14.48 3.09
CA LEU A 183 -6.03 14.78 2.13
C LEU A 183 -6.57 16.17 2.49
N ILE A 184 -6.46 17.12 1.57
CA ILE A 184 -6.65 18.55 1.81
C ILE A 184 -7.83 19.07 0.98
N ASN A 185 -8.66 19.94 1.54
CA ASN A 185 -9.70 20.64 0.79
C ASN A 185 -9.16 21.91 0.10
N MET A 186 -9.96 22.55 -0.76
CA MET A 186 -9.52 23.77 -1.46
C MET A 186 -9.28 24.99 -0.55
N LYS A 187 -9.55 24.89 0.76
CA LYS A 187 -9.23 25.92 1.77
C LYS A 187 -7.86 25.72 2.42
N GLY A 188 -7.12 24.65 2.08
CA GLY A 188 -5.85 24.31 2.72
C GLY A 188 -5.99 23.59 4.06
N GLU A 189 -7.19 23.08 4.38
CA GLU A 189 -7.43 22.32 5.62
C GLU A 189 -7.33 20.81 5.34
N VAL A 190 -6.71 20.08 6.25
CA VAL A 190 -6.68 18.61 6.22
C VAL A 190 -8.05 18.07 6.60
N VAL A 191 -8.69 17.36 5.68
CA VAL A 191 -9.96 16.65 5.92
C VAL A 191 -9.75 15.20 6.32
N ALA A 192 -8.60 14.59 5.99
CA ALA A 192 -8.23 13.24 6.40
C ALA A 192 -6.74 12.93 6.17
N ALA A 193 -6.25 11.78 6.66
CA ALA A 193 -4.94 11.23 6.31
C ALA A 193 -5.08 10.00 5.39
N ASN A 194 -4.39 10.03 4.25
CA ASN A 194 -4.41 8.98 3.23
C ASN A 194 -3.90 7.67 3.82
N THR A 195 -4.68 6.58 3.73
CA THR A 195 -4.37 5.37 4.52
C THR A 195 -4.37 4.10 3.68
N LEU A 196 -5.50 3.75 3.07
CA LEU A 196 -5.71 2.44 2.46
C LEU A 196 -6.38 2.54 1.10
N VAL A 197 -6.10 1.57 0.24
CA VAL A 197 -6.76 1.37 -1.04
C VAL A 197 -7.40 -0.01 -1.02
N LEU A 198 -8.69 -0.09 -1.31
CA LEU A 198 -9.36 -1.36 -1.56
C LEU A 198 -9.26 -1.69 -3.04
N THR A 199 -8.45 -2.69 -3.36
CA THR A 199 -8.19 -3.16 -4.72
C THR A 199 -9.35 -3.95 -5.34
N ILE A 200 -10.41 -4.24 -4.56
CA ILE A 200 -11.62 -4.94 -5.03
C ILE A 200 -12.47 -4.12 -6.02
N GLY A 201 -12.20 -2.83 -6.17
CA GLY A 201 -12.91 -1.93 -7.09
C GLY A 201 -12.13 -0.65 -7.38
N GLN A 202 -12.44 0.00 -8.50
CA GLN A 202 -11.79 1.25 -8.90
C GLN A 202 -12.25 2.41 -8.00
N ASN A 203 -11.33 3.33 -7.68
CA ASN A 203 -11.59 4.52 -6.84
C ASN A 203 -12.16 4.22 -5.45
N LEU A 204 -11.74 3.10 -4.87
CA LEU A 204 -11.97 2.79 -3.45
C LEU A 204 -10.73 3.15 -2.64
N ASN A 205 -10.42 4.44 -2.61
CA ASN A 205 -9.34 4.99 -1.81
C ASN A 205 -9.92 5.57 -0.52
N PHE A 206 -9.30 5.30 0.62
CA PHE A 206 -9.82 5.73 1.91
C PHE A 206 -8.77 6.42 2.77
N SER A 207 -9.24 7.48 3.42
CA SER A 207 -8.46 8.33 4.31
C SER A 207 -9.17 8.44 5.66
N VAL A 208 -8.44 8.38 6.76
CA VAL A 208 -8.99 8.49 8.12
C VAL A 208 -9.28 9.96 8.47
N SER A 209 -10.48 10.26 8.98
CA SER A 209 -10.98 11.64 9.07
C SER A 209 -10.14 12.57 9.98
N SER A 210 -10.15 13.87 9.66
CA SER A 210 -9.56 14.94 10.48
C SER A 210 -10.11 14.97 11.90
N MET A 211 -11.35 14.52 12.10
CA MET A 211 -11.98 14.43 13.42
C MET A 211 -11.34 13.32 14.27
N ASP A 212 -11.09 12.14 13.66
CA ASP A 212 -10.39 11.04 14.33
C ASP A 212 -8.93 11.43 14.64
N ILE A 213 -8.30 12.19 13.75
CA ILE A 213 -6.95 12.75 13.95
C ILE A 213 -6.96 13.77 15.10
N SER A 214 -7.94 14.67 15.14
CA SER A 214 -8.10 15.66 16.21
C SER A 214 -8.32 14.99 17.57
N GLU A 215 -9.12 13.92 17.62
CA GLU A 215 -9.30 13.11 18.82
C GLU A 215 -7.98 12.45 19.27
N ALA A 216 -7.19 11.94 18.33
CA ALA A 216 -5.88 11.36 18.62
C ALA A 216 -4.88 12.41 19.14
N ILE A 217 -4.89 13.62 18.59
CA ILE A 217 -4.09 14.76 19.04
C ILE A 217 -4.51 15.22 20.44
N ALA A 218 -5.81 15.29 20.72
CA ALA A 218 -6.31 15.67 22.04
C ALA A 218 -5.94 14.67 23.15
N LYS A 219 -5.71 13.40 22.78
CA LYS A 219 -5.33 12.31 23.70
C LYS A 219 -3.82 12.05 23.73
N GLN A 220 -3.00 13.01 23.29
CA GLN A 220 -1.55 12.93 23.37
C GLN A 220 -1.05 12.74 24.81
N LYS A 221 0.00 11.94 24.96
CA LYS A 221 0.62 11.63 26.24
C LYS A 221 2.01 12.25 26.31
N THR A 222 2.35 12.68 27.52
CA THR A 222 3.71 13.09 27.92
C THR A 222 4.10 12.21 29.13
N PRO A 223 5.29 11.59 29.16
CA PRO A 223 6.42 11.77 28.25
C PRO A 223 6.24 11.12 26.86
N ILE A 224 7.02 11.59 25.88
CA ILE A 224 7.11 10.99 24.54
C ILE A 224 7.57 9.54 24.69
N ALA A 225 6.77 8.60 24.17
CA ALA A 225 7.12 7.20 24.17
C ALA A 225 8.05 6.89 22.99
N LYS A 226 9.07 6.07 23.21
CA LYS A 226 9.97 5.64 22.14
C LYS A 226 9.21 4.77 21.13
N LEU A 227 9.61 4.84 19.86
CA LEU A 227 9.15 3.88 18.85
C LEU A 227 9.39 2.46 19.36
N ILE A 228 8.46 1.56 19.04
CA ILE A 228 8.51 0.16 19.46
C ILE A 228 9.12 -0.61 18.30
N PRO A 229 10.42 -1.00 18.38
CA PRO A 229 10.98 -1.88 17.37
C PRO A 229 10.18 -3.18 17.39
N ALA A 230 9.94 -3.77 16.23
CA ALA A 230 9.47 -5.14 16.18
C ALA A 230 10.45 -5.96 17.01
N LYS A 231 9.98 -6.74 18.00
CA LYS A 231 10.84 -7.46 18.94
C LYS A 231 11.97 -8.13 18.17
N THR A 232 13.16 -7.54 18.22
CA THR A 232 14.38 -8.17 17.76
C THR A 232 14.58 -9.34 18.70
N ARG A 233 14.46 -10.55 18.16
CA ARG A 233 14.91 -11.74 18.88
C ARG A 233 16.38 -11.50 19.27
N ILE A 234 16.68 -11.76 20.54
CA ILE A 234 17.92 -11.43 21.25
C ILE A 234 19.17 -11.51 20.36
N ALA A 235 20.03 -10.51 20.49
CA ALA A 235 21.38 -10.50 19.94
C ALA A 235 22.16 -11.74 20.39
N GLY A 236 22.29 -12.70 19.48
CA GLY A 236 23.09 -13.89 19.60
C GLY A 236 23.36 -14.43 18.20
N SER A 237 24.59 -14.26 17.74
CA SER A 237 25.15 -14.62 16.43
C SER A 237 24.94 -13.60 15.30
N ARG A 238 26.07 -13.05 14.82
CA ARG A 238 26.25 -12.39 13.52
C ARG A 238 26.07 -13.40 12.38
N ARG A 239 24.88 -13.96 12.26
CA ARG A 239 24.43 -14.60 11.02
C ARG A 239 23.06 -14.04 10.77
N ARG A 240 22.91 -13.30 9.66
CA ARG A 240 21.59 -13.12 9.03
C ARG A 240 20.90 -14.48 9.13
N PRO A 241 19.65 -14.61 9.62
CA PRO A 241 18.92 -15.86 9.44
C PRO A 241 19.06 -16.18 7.96
N GLY A 242 19.86 -17.20 7.63
CA GLY A 242 19.97 -17.64 6.27
C GLY A 242 18.55 -17.94 5.85
N ASN A 243 18.12 -17.45 4.69
CA ASN A 243 16.98 -18.06 4.05
C ASN A 243 17.40 -19.52 3.83
N VAL A 244 16.97 -20.41 4.72
CA VAL A 244 17.26 -21.84 4.57
C VAL A 244 16.30 -22.31 3.51
N ASP A 245 16.85 -22.68 2.36
CA ASP A 245 16.07 -23.21 1.25
C ASP A 245 15.92 -24.72 1.44
N GLU A 246 14.77 -25.12 1.93
CA GLU A 246 14.40 -26.53 2.15
C GLU A 246 13.40 -27.00 1.07
N THR A 247 13.21 -26.23 -0.01
CA THR A 247 12.21 -26.53 -1.06
C THR A 247 12.36 -27.91 -1.69
N LYS A 248 13.54 -28.54 -1.58
CA LYS A 248 13.87 -29.86 -2.14
C LYS A 248 14.20 -30.90 -1.07
N SER A 249 14.04 -30.60 0.21
CA SER A 249 14.39 -31.52 1.30
C SER A 249 13.16 -32.21 1.87
N GLU A 250 13.39 -33.33 2.56
CA GLU A 250 12.39 -34.01 3.37
C GLU A 250 11.86 -33.11 4.50
N ARG A 251 12.76 -32.37 5.17
CA ARG A 251 12.39 -31.39 6.19
C ARG A 251 11.47 -30.30 5.64
N GLY A 252 11.75 -29.76 4.46
CA GLY A 252 10.90 -28.75 3.85
C GLY A 252 9.53 -29.28 3.46
N ARG A 253 9.45 -30.51 2.94
CA ARG A 253 8.17 -31.20 2.69
C ARG A 253 7.38 -31.41 3.98
N ARG A 254 8.02 -31.86 5.06
CA ARG A 254 7.40 -32.00 6.38
C ARG A 254 6.83 -30.68 6.88
N LEU A 255 7.62 -29.61 6.83
CA LEU A 255 7.20 -28.27 7.24
C LEU A 255 6.07 -27.71 6.36
N LEU A 256 6.09 -28.01 5.05
CA LEU A 256 5.01 -27.66 4.13
C LEU A 256 3.70 -28.38 4.52
N GLY A 257 3.76 -29.68 4.84
CA GLY A 257 2.60 -30.48 5.24
C GLY A 257 1.99 -30.10 6.60
N GLN A 258 2.76 -29.46 7.47
CA GLN A 258 2.30 -28.95 8.78
C GLN A 258 1.55 -27.61 8.69
N ILE A 259 1.45 -27.00 7.51
CA ILE A 259 0.80 -25.70 7.35
C ILE A 259 -0.72 -25.89 7.39
N ASP A 260 -1.33 -25.47 8.50
CA ASP A 260 -2.78 -25.43 8.66
C ASP A 260 -3.40 -24.09 8.27
N GLU A 261 -2.65 -22.99 8.36
CA GLU A 261 -3.06 -21.64 7.98
C GLU A 261 -1.94 -20.90 7.25
N LEU A 262 -2.28 -20.17 6.20
CA LEU A 262 -1.30 -19.50 5.34
C LEU A 262 -1.62 -18.02 5.20
N SER A 263 -0.63 -17.18 5.45
CA SER A 263 -0.77 -15.75 5.18
C SER A 263 -0.46 -15.45 3.72
N LEU A 264 -1.39 -14.84 2.98
CA LEU A 264 -1.09 -14.39 1.62
C LEU A 264 -0.50 -12.98 1.66
N VAL A 265 0.68 -12.81 1.06
CA VAL A 265 1.35 -11.50 0.90
C VAL A 265 1.60 -11.27 -0.58
N MET A 266 0.87 -10.32 -1.17
CA MET A 266 1.09 -9.90 -2.56
C MET A 266 2.16 -8.82 -2.60
N LEU A 267 3.19 -9.02 -3.40
CA LEU A 267 4.26 -8.05 -3.67
C LEU A 267 4.23 -7.66 -5.14
N ALA A 268 3.99 -6.38 -5.42
CA ALA A 268 4.12 -5.85 -6.76
C ALA A 268 5.60 -5.52 -7.01
N PHE A 269 6.35 -6.43 -7.66
CA PHE A 269 7.70 -6.15 -8.15
C PHE A 269 7.66 -5.85 -9.65
N ASN A 270 8.42 -4.85 -10.10
CA ASN A 270 8.58 -4.54 -11.53
C ASN A 270 7.28 -4.29 -12.32
N SER A 271 6.36 -3.49 -11.77
CA SER A 271 5.23 -2.94 -12.51
C SER A 271 5.69 -2.00 -13.63
N ASP A 272 5.24 -2.23 -14.86
CA ASP A 272 5.14 -1.18 -15.89
C ASP A 272 4.14 -0.14 -15.34
N PRO A 273 4.50 1.13 -15.13
CA PRO A 273 3.61 2.11 -14.52
C PRO A 273 2.28 2.28 -15.26
N ILE A 274 2.20 1.89 -16.54
CA ILE A 274 1.01 2.02 -17.39
C ILE A 274 0.09 0.78 -17.32
N ALA A 275 0.55 -0.35 -16.76
CA ALA A 275 -0.20 -1.61 -16.70
C ALA A 275 -0.20 -2.28 -15.31
N GLY A 276 0.68 -1.83 -14.42
CA GLY A 276 1.09 -2.55 -13.22
C GLY A 276 0.21 -2.36 -11.98
N VAL A 277 -0.96 -1.77 -12.17
CA VAL A 277 -2.05 -1.77 -11.18
C VAL A 277 -3.13 -2.74 -11.69
N ASP A 278 -3.68 -2.55 -12.89
CA ASP A 278 -4.75 -3.41 -13.42
C ASP A 278 -4.39 -4.89 -13.57
N ALA A 279 -3.22 -5.24 -14.11
CA ALA A 279 -2.85 -6.65 -14.28
C ALA A 279 -2.55 -7.32 -12.93
N ALA A 280 -1.90 -6.57 -12.04
CA ALA A 280 -1.58 -7.02 -10.71
C ALA A 280 -2.84 -7.22 -9.86
N ASP A 281 -3.74 -6.25 -9.90
CA ASP A 281 -5.04 -6.27 -9.23
C ASP A 281 -5.95 -7.34 -9.82
N HIS A 282 -5.88 -7.64 -11.12
CA HIS A 282 -6.62 -8.77 -11.68
C HIS A 282 -6.08 -10.12 -11.21
N VAL A 283 -4.77 -10.34 -11.21
CA VAL A 283 -4.22 -11.60 -10.67
C VAL A 283 -4.54 -11.72 -9.18
N HIS A 284 -4.38 -10.63 -8.43
CA HIS A 284 -4.77 -10.57 -7.03
C HIS A 284 -6.26 -10.88 -6.84
N SER A 285 -7.15 -10.25 -7.62
CA SER A 285 -8.59 -10.50 -7.58
C SER A 285 -8.96 -11.93 -7.97
N ILE A 286 -8.24 -12.54 -8.93
CA ILE A 286 -8.43 -13.95 -9.29
C ILE A 286 -8.02 -14.84 -8.11
N ILE A 287 -6.88 -14.57 -7.48
CA ILE A 287 -6.41 -15.30 -6.30
C ILE A 287 -7.45 -15.17 -5.17
N GLU A 288 -7.86 -13.95 -4.82
CA GLU A 288 -8.83 -13.69 -3.74
C GLU A 288 -10.21 -14.31 -4.03
N LYS A 289 -10.76 -14.12 -5.23
CA LYS A 289 -12.12 -14.61 -5.58
C LYS A 289 -12.21 -16.11 -5.63
N ASN A 290 -11.14 -16.79 -6.06
CA ASN A 290 -11.14 -18.23 -6.24
C ASN A 290 -10.54 -18.98 -5.04
N ILE A 291 -10.03 -18.25 -4.05
CA ILE A 291 -9.34 -18.86 -2.91
C ILE A 291 -9.69 -18.12 -1.61
N THR A 292 -10.69 -18.65 -0.91
CA THR A 292 -10.82 -18.48 0.54
C THR A 292 -10.07 -19.58 1.30
N LYS A 293 -9.78 -20.70 0.62
CA LYS A 293 -8.96 -21.80 1.09
C LYS A 293 -8.10 -22.37 -0.06
N LEU A 294 -6.79 -22.50 0.12
CA LEU A 294 -5.91 -23.24 -0.80
C LEU A 294 -5.73 -24.66 -0.25
N GLY A 295 -6.38 -25.66 -0.86
CA GLY A 295 -6.20 -27.06 -0.40
C GLY A 295 -6.65 -27.31 1.04
N GLY A 296 -7.71 -26.63 1.48
CA GLY A 296 -8.15 -26.68 2.88
C GLY A 296 -7.45 -25.69 3.81
N ILE A 297 -6.30 -25.13 3.41
CA ILE A 297 -5.58 -24.09 4.17
C ILE A 297 -6.35 -22.75 4.09
N PRO A 298 -6.79 -22.17 5.21
CA PRO A 298 -7.35 -20.83 5.23
C PRO A 298 -6.28 -19.80 4.85
N LEU A 299 -6.62 -18.94 3.89
CA LEU A 299 -5.83 -17.75 3.61
C LEU A 299 -6.20 -16.66 4.61
N LYS A 300 -5.24 -16.25 5.43
CA LYS A 300 -5.37 -15.12 6.35
C LYS A 300 -4.39 -14.02 5.97
N SER A 301 -4.52 -12.86 6.62
CA SER A 301 -3.50 -11.82 6.59
C SER A 301 -2.72 -11.91 7.92
N ASN A 302 -1.41 -12.26 7.87
CA ASN A 302 -0.36 -12.32 8.93
C ASN A 302 -0.41 -13.57 9.90
N ALA A 303 0.63 -14.07 10.60
CA ALA A 303 2.06 -13.67 10.76
C ALA A 303 3.11 -14.80 11.04
N ASP A 304 2.80 -16.11 11.06
CA ASP A 304 3.80 -17.17 11.38
C ASP A 304 4.24 -18.04 10.18
N THR A 305 3.37 -18.13 9.16
CA THR A 305 3.64 -18.77 7.86
C THR A 305 3.06 -17.90 6.77
N ALA A 306 3.84 -17.60 5.73
CA ALA A 306 3.43 -16.68 4.66
C ALA A 306 3.82 -17.17 3.26
N MET A 307 2.86 -17.10 2.33
CA MET A 307 3.10 -17.21 0.90
C MET A 307 3.25 -15.80 0.33
N TYR A 308 4.44 -15.50 -0.14
CA TYR A 308 4.71 -14.30 -0.90
C TYR A 308 4.45 -14.58 -2.36
N VAL A 309 3.56 -13.82 -2.97
CA VAL A 309 3.25 -13.90 -4.39
C VAL A 309 3.70 -12.61 -5.03
N PHE A 310 4.48 -12.72 -6.08
CA PHE A 310 4.96 -11.58 -6.83
C PHE A 310 4.76 -11.80 -8.32
N MET A 311 4.64 -10.69 -9.03
CA MET A 311 4.55 -10.69 -10.48
C MET A 311 5.80 -10.09 -11.07
N GLU A 312 6.16 -10.55 -12.25
CA GLU A 312 7.23 -9.98 -13.05
C GLU A 312 6.73 -9.80 -14.48
N LEU A 313 7.15 -8.69 -15.09
CA LEU A 313 6.94 -8.42 -16.50
C LEU A 313 8.25 -8.63 -17.25
N ASP A 314 8.23 -9.51 -18.26
CA ASP A 314 9.38 -9.64 -19.14
C ASP A 314 9.41 -8.43 -20.10
N ARG A 315 10.43 -7.58 -19.92
CA ARG A 315 10.61 -6.34 -20.70
C ARG A 315 11.08 -6.61 -22.14
N ALA A 316 11.46 -7.84 -22.49
CA ALA A 316 11.88 -8.21 -23.84
C ALA A 316 10.73 -8.19 -24.89
N GLY A 317 9.46 -8.09 -24.46
CA GLY A 317 8.30 -8.02 -25.34
C GLY A 317 8.15 -6.66 -26.06
N THR A 318 8.22 -6.68 -27.39
CA THR A 318 8.05 -5.51 -28.25
C THR A 318 6.59 -5.01 -28.32
N GLY A 319 6.41 -3.71 -28.11
CA GLY A 319 5.37 -2.82 -28.68
C GLY A 319 3.88 -2.98 -28.36
N SER A 320 3.33 -4.17 -28.09
CA SER A 320 1.86 -4.32 -27.93
C SER A 320 1.39 -5.49 -27.06
N ARG A 321 2.25 -6.49 -26.86
CA ARG A 321 2.00 -7.64 -25.99
C ARG A 321 3.13 -7.76 -24.99
N LYS A 322 2.77 -7.93 -23.72
CA LYS A 322 3.68 -8.13 -22.60
C LYS A 322 3.51 -9.54 -22.07
N GLU A 323 4.61 -10.18 -21.70
CA GLU A 323 4.57 -11.48 -21.04
C GLU A 323 4.47 -11.28 -19.53
N LEU A 324 3.50 -11.95 -18.91
CA LEU A 324 3.28 -11.91 -17.47
C LEU A 324 3.85 -13.19 -16.84
N ILE A 325 4.60 -13.02 -15.75
CA ILE A 325 5.17 -14.11 -14.96
C ILE A 325 4.63 -13.98 -13.54
N LEU A 326 4.23 -15.10 -12.94
CA LEU A 326 3.85 -15.20 -11.54
C LEU A 326 4.91 -16.02 -10.81
N GLY A 327 5.45 -15.47 -9.74
CA GLY A 327 6.37 -16.15 -8.84
C GLY A 327 5.80 -16.17 -7.43
N SER A 328 6.16 -17.18 -6.66
CA SER A 328 5.83 -17.20 -5.24
C SER A 328 6.73 -18.10 -4.43
N TYR A 329 6.87 -17.79 -3.14
CA TYR A 329 7.57 -18.63 -2.17
C TYR A 329 6.79 -18.71 -0.86
N VAL A 330 6.84 -19.86 -0.20
CA VAL A 330 6.26 -20.06 1.13
C VAL A 330 7.38 -20.08 2.16
N LEU A 331 7.25 -19.19 3.15
CA LEU A 331 8.15 -19.08 4.29
C LEU A 331 7.45 -19.57 5.55
N VAL A 332 8.10 -20.49 6.25
CA VAL A 332 7.68 -21.00 7.56
C VAL A 332 8.69 -20.54 8.60
N ARG A 333 8.20 -20.12 9.75
CA ARG A 333 9.06 -19.90 10.92
C ARG A 333 9.20 -21.22 11.68
N ASP A 334 10.38 -21.83 11.62
CA ASP A 334 10.63 -23.12 12.27
C ASP A 334 11.80 -23.08 13.27
N LYS A 335 11.71 -23.85 14.36
CA LYS A 335 12.77 -24.04 15.35
C LYS A 335 13.26 -25.48 15.22
N ASN A 336 14.43 -25.65 14.60
CA ASN A 336 15.08 -26.96 14.55
C ASN A 336 15.29 -27.48 15.99
N GLU A 337 15.22 -28.80 16.22
CA GLU A 337 15.06 -29.43 17.55
C GLU A 337 16.01 -28.85 18.63
N ASP A 338 17.25 -28.50 18.26
CA ASP A 338 18.24 -27.85 19.16
C ASP A 338 18.79 -26.50 18.61
N GLY A 339 18.16 -25.93 17.59
CA GLY A 339 18.66 -24.77 16.84
C GLY A 339 17.99 -23.43 17.17
N PRO A 340 18.62 -22.30 16.79
CA PRO A 340 17.95 -21.00 16.79
C PRO A 340 16.81 -21.05 15.77
N MET A 341 15.66 -20.43 16.07
CA MET A 341 14.59 -20.43 15.06
C MET A 341 14.93 -19.61 13.82
N GLN A 342 14.53 -20.15 12.69
CA GLN A 342 14.90 -19.76 11.34
C GLN A 342 13.65 -19.41 10.53
N VAL A 343 13.87 -18.68 9.44
CA VAL A 343 12.88 -18.54 8.37
C VAL A 343 13.30 -19.52 7.28
N VAL A 344 12.43 -20.47 7.01
CA VAL A 344 12.69 -21.57 6.09
C VAL A 344 11.81 -21.39 4.86
N LYS A 345 12.41 -21.34 3.67
CA LYS A 345 11.66 -21.41 2.41
C LYS A 345 11.36 -22.88 2.15
N VAL A 346 10.09 -23.25 2.26
CA VAL A 346 9.64 -24.64 2.14
C VAL A 346 9.02 -24.93 0.78
N TRP A 347 8.64 -23.89 0.04
CA TRP A 347 8.11 -24.02 -1.30
C TRP A 347 8.45 -22.82 -2.17
N GLU A 348 8.64 -23.06 -3.47
CA GLU A 348 8.84 -22.04 -4.49
C GLU A 348 8.14 -22.45 -5.79
N GLY A 349 7.51 -21.48 -6.43
CA GLY A 349 6.93 -21.61 -7.75
C GLY A 349 7.26 -20.40 -8.61
N ARG A 350 7.39 -20.63 -9.91
CA ARG A 350 7.47 -19.57 -10.92
C ARG A 350 6.92 -20.07 -12.23
N GLU A 351 6.00 -19.32 -12.83
CA GLU A 351 5.37 -19.70 -14.09
C GLU A 351 5.12 -18.48 -14.98
N ARG A 352 5.43 -18.63 -16.27
CA ARG A 352 5.01 -17.70 -17.32
C ARG A 352 3.52 -17.89 -17.54
N LEU A 353 2.70 -16.89 -17.25
CA LEU A 353 1.26 -16.92 -17.45
C LEU A 353 0.85 -16.64 -18.91
N GLY A 354 1.79 -16.18 -19.72
CA GLY A 354 1.61 -15.89 -21.14
C GLY A 354 1.43 -14.40 -21.42
N ASN A 355 1.07 -14.12 -22.68
CA ASN A 355 1.02 -12.76 -23.19
C ASN A 355 -0.33 -12.09 -22.93
N TYR A 356 -0.30 -10.81 -22.62
CA TYR A 356 -1.47 -9.94 -22.53
C TYR A 356 -1.23 -8.61 -23.24
N SER A 357 -2.29 -7.90 -23.60
CA SER A 357 -2.22 -6.54 -24.12
C SER A 357 -2.62 -5.54 -23.03
N PRO A 358 -1.74 -4.62 -22.61
CA PRO A 358 -2.08 -3.59 -21.64
C PRO A 358 -3.31 -2.74 -22.05
N ALA A 359 -3.41 -2.40 -23.34
CA ALA A 359 -4.54 -1.61 -23.86
C ALA A 359 -5.88 -2.38 -23.75
N GLN A 360 -5.86 -3.69 -24.02
CA GLN A 360 -7.03 -4.54 -23.85
C GLN A 360 -7.43 -4.67 -22.38
N VAL A 361 -6.44 -4.86 -21.49
CA VAL A 361 -6.70 -4.97 -20.04
C VAL A 361 -7.30 -3.67 -19.51
N ARG A 362 -6.77 -2.50 -19.87
CA ARG A 362 -7.35 -1.19 -19.50
C ARG A 362 -8.78 -1.02 -20.02
N LYS A 363 -9.04 -1.41 -21.27
CA LYS A 363 -10.37 -1.29 -21.87
C LYS A 363 -11.40 -2.21 -21.21
N THR A 364 -11.00 -3.45 -20.90
CA THR A 364 -11.94 -4.50 -20.49
C THR A 364 -11.95 -4.75 -18.99
N HIS A 365 -10.97 -4.22 -18.26
CA HIS A 365 -10.71 -4.56 -16.86
C HIS A 365 -10.67 -6.09 -16.66
N ARG A 366 -10.07 -6.82 -17.62
CA ARG A 366 -9.91 -8.28 -17.56
C ARG A 366 -8.60 -8.72 -18.20
N LEU A 367 -7.93 -9.69 -17.58
CA LEU A 367 -6.88 -10.46 -18.24
C LEU A 367 -7.46 -11.40 -19.31
N PRO A 368 -6.68 -11.75 -20.35
CA PRO A 368 -7.09 -12.77 -21.31
C PRO A 368 -7.43 -14.09 -20.59
N SER A 369 -8.49 -14.78 -21.01
CA SER A 369 -8.91 -16.04 -20.39
C SER A 369 -7.81 -17.11 -20.36
N SER A 370 -6.89 -17.08 -21.34
CA SER A 370 -5.70 -17.93 -21.37
C SER A 370 -4.76 -17.66 -20.19
N VAL A 371 -4.52 -16.38 -19.85
CA VAL A 371 -3.69 -15.97 -18.70
C VAL A 371 -4.39 -16.35 -17.39
N VAL A 372 -5.70 -16.10 -17.28
CA VAL A 372 -6.50 -16.48 -16.11
C VAL A 372 -6.43 -17.99 -15.85
N LYS A 373 -6.57 -18.80 -16.91
CA LYS A 373 -6.46 -20.26 -16.81
C LYS A 373 -5.11 -20.69 -16.24
N ARG A 374 -4.00 -20.07 -16.68
CA ARG A 374 -2.66 -20.39 -16.18
C ARG A 374 -2.44 -19.95 -14.74
N VAL A 375 -3.05 -18.85 -14.29
CA VAL A 375 -3.05 -18.48 -12.86
C VAL A 375 -3.72 -19.57 -12.03
N LEU A 376 -4.86 -20.10 -12.48
CA LEU A 376 -5.57 -21.15 -11.76
C LEU A 376 -4.79 -22.47 -11.76
N GLU A 377 -4.15 -22.84 -12.87
CA GLU A 377 -3.28 -24.02 -12.97
C GLU A 377 -2.07 -23.91 -12.02
N TYR A 378 -1.45 -22.73 -11.95
CA TYR A 378 -0.35 -22.45 -11.03
C TYR A 378 -0.75 -22.67 -9.56
N LEU A 379 -1.91 -22.13 -9.16
CA LEU A 379 -2.43 -22.27 -7.80
C LEU A 379 -2.84 -23.71 -7.49
N LYS A 380 -3.36 -24.44 -8.50
CA LYS A 380 -3.66 -25.86 -8.38
C LYS A 380 -2.39 -26.68 -8.13
N LYS A 381 -1.30 -26.38 -8.81
CA LYS A 381 -0.02 -27.08 -8.63
C LYS A 381 0.50 -26.94 -7.19
N PHE A 382 0.47 -25.74 -6.63
CA PHE A 382 0.85 -25.54 -5.22
C PHE A 382 -0.03 -26.36 -4.28
N ARG A 383 -1.35 -26.36 -4.50
CA ARG A 383 -2.31 -27.14 -3.72
C ARG A 383 -1.98 -28.62 -3.70
N GLU A 384 -1.79 -29.22 -4.88
CA GLU A 384 -1.50 -30.65 -5.01
C GLU A 384 -0.21 -31.03 -4.27
N GLN A 385 0.80 -30.16 -4.31
CA GLN A 385 2.08 -30.38 -3.61
C GLN A 385 1.96 -30.25 -2.08
N HIS A 386 1.15 -29.32 -1.59
CA HIS A 386 0.86 -29.21 -0.16
C HIS A 386 0.04 -30.40 0.34
N GLU A 387 -1.02 -30.78 -0.37
CA GLU A 387 -1.87 -31.92 0.00
C GLU A 387 -1.09 -33.24 0.03
N ALA A 388 -0.19 -33.45 -0.93
CA ALA A 388 0.73 -34.58 -0.93
C ALA A 388 1.63 -34.58 0.32
N ALA A 389 2.25 -33.44 0.62
CA ALA A 389 3.11 -33.29 1.81
C ALA A 389 2.35 -33.51 3.13
N ALA A 390 1.11 -33.02 3.23
CA ALA A 390 0.25 -33.22 4.39
C ALA A 390 -0.20 -34.68 4.55
N LYS A 391 -0.38 -35.40 3.44
CA LYS A 391 -0.71 -36.84 3.45
C LYS A 391 0.49 -37.67 3.90
N GLU A 392 1.67 -37.42 3.33
CA GLU A 392 2.93 -38.07 3.73
C GLU A 392 3.19 -37.92 5.24
N LEU A 393 2.98 -36.71 5.77
CA LEU A 393 3.10 -36.43 7.21
C LEU A 393 2.20 -37.30 8.09
N LYS A 394 0.96 -37.58 7.65
CA LYS A 394 0.00 -38.41 8.40
C LYS A 394 0.41 -39.87 8.40
N GLU A 395 0.83 -40.40 7.26
CA GLU A 395 1.29 -41.79 7.11
C GLU A 395 2.56 -42.07 7.92
N GLU A 396 3.47 -41.10 8.04
CA GLU A 396 4.65 -41.17 8.93
C GLU A 396 4.31 -41.12 10.43
N GLY A 397 3.21 -40.45 10.79
CA GLY A 397 2.74 -40.35 12.18
C GLY A 397 2.11 -41.65 12.67
N ASP A 398 1.26 -42.27 11.84
CA ASP A 398 0.58 -43.52 12.16
C ASP A 398 1.58 -44.70 12.26
N SER A 399 2.59 -44.76 11.38
CA SER A 399 3.63 -45.81 11.38
C SER A 399 4.64 -45.74 12.54
N LYS A 400 4.72 -44.62 13.27
CA LYS A 400 5.54 -44.49 14.51
C LYS A 400 4.74 -44.78 15.78
N SER A 401 3.44 -45.00 15.66
CA SER A 401 2.53 -45.27 16.78
C SER A 401 2.13 -46.75 16.92
N GLU A 402 2.49 -47.57 15.94
CA GLU A 402 2.59 -49.04 16.02
C GLU A 402 4.00 -49.46 16.46
#